data_AF-A0A832ZMA2-F1
#
_entry.id   AF-A0A832ZMA2-F1
#
_cell.length_a   1.000
_cell.length_b   1.000
_cell.length_c   1.000
_cell.angle_alpha   90.00
_cell.angle_beta   90.00
_cell.angle_gamma   90.00
#
_symmetry.space_group_name_H-M   'P 1'
#
loop_
_entity.id
_entity.type
_entity.pdbx_description
1 polymer ?
#
loop_
_entity_poly.entity_id
_entity_poly.type
_entity_poly.pdbx_seq_one_letter_code
_entity_poly.pdbx_strand_id
1 'polypeptide(L)'
;AKSRSEVLFLNEARSLGAEILVSTEDGTLGYRGLVTDLLSRVNLEDYDTLLVCGPEGMMKRVYDYVKSRGLRIYTQFSLERYIKCGIGICGSCALNGLRVCCDGPVFTMSDLEGTDFGQYTRDESGRRVPI
;
A
#
# COMPACT_ATOMS: atom_id res chain seq x y z
N ALA A 1 10.51 -2.63 -7.05
CA ALA A 1 11.17 -1.75 -8.03
C ALA A 1 11.09 -2.40 -9.42
N LYS A 2 11.19 -1.67 -10.53
CA LYS A 2 11.18 -2.33 -11.85
C LYS A 2 12.49 -3.09 -12.10
N SER A 3 13.61 -2.48 -11.74
CA SER A 3 14.96 -3.04 -11.83
C SER A 3 15.82 -2.73 -10.61
N ARG A 4 17.02 -3.31 -10.56
CA ARG A 4 18.02 -3.09 -9.49
C ARG A 4 18.40 -1.62 -9.33
N SER A 5 18.47 -0.84 -10.41
CA SER A 5 18.87 0.57 -10.35
C SER A 5 17.84 1.46 -9.64
N GLU A 6 16.59 1.01 -9.55
CA GLU A 6 15.50 1.70 -8.85
C GLU A 6 15.38 1.26 -7.38
N VAL A 7 16.20 0.31 -6.91
CA VAL A 7 16.21 -0.09 -5.51
C VAL A 7 17.06 0.90 -4.71
N LEU A 8 16.39 1.79 -3.99
CA LEU A 8 17.02 2.82 -3.17
C LEU A 8 17.16 2.37 -1.72
N PHE A 9 18.15 2.93 -1.03
CA PHE A 9 18.36 2.79 0.43
C PHE A 9 18.50 1.35 0.94
N LEU A 10 18.92 0.40 0.10
CA LEU A 10 19.01 -1.01 0.49
C LEU A 10 20.05 -1.25 1.61
N ASN A 11 21.17 -0.52 1.59
CA ASN A 11 22.22 -0.69 2.58
C ASN A 11 21.78 -0.12 3.94
N GLU A 12 21.09 1.02 3.91
CA GLU A 12 20.47 1.66 5.07
C GLU A 12 19.36 0.78 5.65
N ALA A 13 18.52 0.17 4.82
CA ALA A 13 17.52 -0.79 5.30
C ALA A 13 18.17 -2.00 5.96
N ARG A 14 19.25 -2.53 5.38
CA ARG A 14 20.01 -3.66 5.96
C ARG A 14 20.73 -3.30 7.26
N SER A 15 21.18 -2.06 7.42
CA SER A 15 21.87 -1.63 8.64
C SER A 15 20.94 -1.52 9.86
N LEU A 16 19.62 -1.50 9.64
CA LEU A 16 18.61 -1.54 10.71
C LEU A 16 18.51 -2.92 11.39
N GLY A 17 19.18 -3.96 10.87
CA GLY A 17 19.17 -5.30 11.45
C GLY A 17 17.90 -6.10 11.20
N ALA A 18 16.99 -5.63 10.35
CA ALA A 18 15.81 -6.36 9.91
C ALA A 18 16.14 -7.32 8.76
N GLU A 19 15.35 -8.40 8.65
CA GLU A 19 15.37 -9.23 7.44
C GLU A 19 14.81 -8.43 6.25
N ILE A 20 15.59 -8.32 5.18
CA ILE A 20 15.20 -7.55 3.99
C ILE A 20 15.02 -8.49 2.80
N LEU A 21 13.77 -8.64 2.38
CA LEU A 21 13.39 -9.31 1.14
C LEU A 21 13.18 -8.26 0.04
N VAL A 22 13.79 -8.47 -1.13
CA VAL A 22 13.75 -7.54 -2.26
C VAL A 22 13.04 -8.17 -3.45
N SER A 23 12.23 -7.38 -4.15
CA SER A 23 11.56 -7.77 -5.40
C SER A 23 11.85 -6.76 -6.52
N THR A 24 12.32 -7.25 -7.67
CA THR A 24 12.36 -6.48 -8.92
C THR A 24 11.55 -7.17 -10.02
N GLU A 25 10.82 -6.40 -10.83
CA GLU A 25 9.98 -6.97 -11.89
C GLU A 25 10.80 -7.77 -12.92
N ASP A 26 12.00 -7.28 -13.24
CA ASP A 26 12.94 -7.93 -14.17
C ASP A 26 13.81 -9.03 -13.54
N GLY A 27 13.81 -9.18 -12.20
CA GLY A 27 14.63 -10.14 -11.47
C GLY A 27 16.12 -9.77 -11.36
N THR A 28 16.52 -8.57 -11.72
CA THR A 28 17.92 -8.09 -11.59
C THR A 28 18.40 -7.99 -10.14
N LEU A 29 17.50 -8.00 -9.14
CA LEU A 29 17.85 -8.14 -7.74
C LEU A 29 16.71 -8.81 -6.94
N GLY A 30 17.05 -9.86 -6.18
CA GLY A 30 16.09 -10.53 -5.30
C GLY A 30 15.07 -11.36 -6.06
N TYR A 31 13.82 -11.33 -5.63
CA TYR A 31 12.72 -12.03 -6.27
C TYR A 31 12.32 -11.36 -7.59
N ARG A 32 12.09 -12.17 -8.63
CA ARG A 32 11.56 -11.70 -9.91
C ARG A 32 10.04 -11.62 -9.86
N GLY A 33 9.49 -10.40 -9.87
CA GLY A 33 8.06 -10.15 -9.93
C GLY A 33 7.59 -9.02 -9.03
N LEU A 34 6.30 -9.02 -8.70
CA LEU A 34 5.70 -8.02 -7.82
C LEU A 34 5.98 -8.36 -6.36
N VAL A 35 6.09 -7.32 -5.52
CA VAL A 35 6.27 -7.49 -4.07
C VAL A 35 5.10 -8.25 -3.43
N THR A 36 3.90 -8.17 -4.00
CA THR A 36 2.73 -8.92 -3.53
C THR A 36 2.84 -10.41 -3.79
N ASP A 37 3.60 -10.82 -4.82
CA ASP A 37 3.88 -12.23 -5.08
C ASP A 37 4.94 -12.74 -4.10
N LEU A 38 5.94 -11.92 -3.78
CA LEU A 38 6.93 -12.21 -2.75
C LEU A 38 6.28 -12.33 -1.36
N LEU A 39 5.32 -11.46 -1.03
CA LEU A 39 4.55 -11.50 0.21
C LEU A 39 3.88 -12.87 0.41
N SER A 40 3.40 -13.49 -0.68
CA SER A 40 2.74 -14.81 -0.60
C SER A 40 3.64 -15.94 -0.10
N ARG A 41 4.96 -15.73 -0.07
CA ARG A 41 5.99 -16.66 0.42
C ARG A 41 6.37 -16.41 1.88
N VAL A 42 5.89 -15.32 2.47
CA VAL A 42 6.10 -14.99 3.88
C VAL A 42 4.91 -15.55 4.67
N ASN A 43 5.19 -16.23 5.77
CA ASN A 43 4.15 -16.64 6.69
C ASN A 43 3.75 -15.46 7.57
N LEU A 44 2.68 -14.75 7.19
CA LEU A 44 2.22 -13.56 7.92
C LEU A 44 1.73 -13.85 9.34
N GLU A 45 1.45 -15.11 9.68
CA GLU A 45 1.05 -15.47 11.05
C GLU A 45 2.22 -15.39 12.04
N ASP A 46 3.46 -15.31 11.56
CA ASP A 46 4.66 -15.14 12.40
C ASP A 46 4.89 -13.67 12.83
N TYR A 47 3.99 -12.75 12.43
CA TYR A 47 4.11 -11.31 12.67
C TYR A 47 2.85 -10.74 13.33
N ASP A 48 3.03 -9.78 14.24
CA ASP A 48 1.92 -9.11 14.93
C ASP A 48 1.24 -8.02 14.07
N THR A 49 2.00 -7.40 13.16
CA THR A 49 1.55 -6.20 12.43
C THR A 49 2.10 -6.18 11.01
N LEU A 50 1.25 -5.78 10.06
CA LEU A 50 1.59 -5.54 8.66
C LEU A 50 1.40 -4.06 8.33
N LEU A 51 2.49 -3.38 7.99
CA LEU A 51 2.49 -1.98 7.57
C LEU A 51 2.71 -1.92 6.05
N VAL A 52 1.78 -1.32 5.31
CA VAL A 52 1.79 -1.30 3.85
C VAL A 52 1.84 0.14 3.34
N CYS A 53 2.84 0.44 2.51
CA CYS A 53 2.97 1.71 1.81
C CYS A 53 3.40 1.46 0.35
N GLY A 54 2.86 2.24 -0.59
CA GLY A 54 3.15 2.08 -2.02
C GLY A 54 1.97 2.51 -2.90
N PRO A 55 1.94 2.12 -4.19
CA PRO A 55 0.80 2.41 -5.04
C PRO A 55 -0.49 1.75 -4.52
N GLU A 56 -1.63 2.42 -4.68
CA GLU A 56 -2.90 1.91 -4.16
C GLU A 56 -3.29 0.54 -4.74
N GLY A 57 -3.00 0.29 -6.02
CA GLY A 57 -3.24 -1.02 -6.64
C GLY A 57 -2.41 -2.15 -6.00
N MET A 58 -1.21 -1.83 -5.50
CA MET A 58 -0.39 -2.75 -4.72
C MET A 58 -1.02 -2.98 -3.34
N MET A 59 -1.42 -1.92 -2.64
CA MET A 59 -2.10 -2.03 -1.35
C MET A 59 -3.39 -2.85 -1.44
N LYS A 60 -4.19 -2.66 -2.49
CA LYS A 60 -5.43 -3.40 -2.71
C LYS A 60 -5.19 -4.90 -2.85
N ARG A 61 -4.12 -5.30 -3.55
CA ARG A 61 -3.71 -6.71 -3.63
C ARG A 61 -3.33 -7.29 -2.26
N VAL A 62 -2.64 -6.51 -1.42
CA VAL A 62 -2.30 -6.94 -0.05
C VAL A 62 -3.56 -7.06 0.81
N TYR A 63 -4.46 -6.06 0.75
CA TYR A 63 -5.76 -6.10 1.44
C TYR A 63 -6.56 -7.36 1.07
N ASP A 64 -6.67 -7.67 -0.23
CA ASP A 64 -7.39 -8.84 -0.70
C ASP A 64 -6.71 -10.15 -0.29
N TYR A 65 -5.38 -10.18 -0.26
CA TYR A 65 -4.62 -11.34 0.22
C TYR A 65 -4.91 -11.62 1.71
N VAL A 66 -4.87 -10.59 2.56
CA VAL A 66 -5.19 -10.71 3.99
C VAL A 66 -6.65 -11.13 4.19
N LYS A 67 -7.58 -10.46 3.51
CA LYS A 67 -9.02 -10.71 3.64
C LYS A 67 -9.43 -12.10 3.15
N SER A 68 -8.96 -12.52 1.97
CA SER A 68 -9.32 -13.82 1.37
C SER A 68 -8.83 -15.03 2.16
N ARG A 69 -7.73 -14.87 2.91
CA ARG A 69 -7.17 -15.91 3.79
C ARG A 69 -7.70 -15.86 5.22
N GLY A 70 -8.53 -14.87 5.56
CA GLY A 70 -9.03 -14.69 6.92
C GLY A 70 -7.92 -14.42 7.95
N LEU A 71 -6.80 -13.83 7.52
CA LEU A 71 -5.68 -13.53 8.40
C LEU A 71 -6.09 -12.46 9.42
N ARG A 72 -5.66 -12.64 10.68
CA ARG A 72 -6.01 -11.75 11.80
C ARG A 72 -4.93 -10.72 12.13
N ILE A 73 -3.87 -10.66 11.33
CA ILE A 73 -2.77 -9.72 11.49
C ILE A 73 -3.26 -8.26 11.46
N TYR A 74 -2.85 -7.46 12.44
CA TYR A 74 -3.21 -6.05 12.48
C TYR A 74 -2.55 -5.33 11.30
N THR A 75 -3.35 -4.86 10.35
CA THR A 75 -2.84 -4.31 9.08
C THR A 75 -3.18 -2.83 8.94
N GLN A 76 -2.17 -2.04 8.60
CA GLN A 76 -2.27 -0.61 8.33
C GLN A 76 -1.81 -0.29 6.90
N PHE A 77 -2.53 0.61 6.24
CA PHE A 77 -2.26 1.09 4.89
C PHE A 77 -2.02 2.59 4.93
N SER A 78 -0.81 3.02 4.58
CA SER A 78 -0.49 4.44 4.41
C SER A 78 -0.93 4.88 3.02
N LEU A 79 -2.16 5.35 2.90
CA LEU A 79 -2.77 5.68 1.63
C LEU A 79 -2.35 7.06 1.11
N GLU A 80 -2.14 7.13 -0.21
CA GLU A 80 -1.97 8.39 -0.93
C GLU A 80 -3.13 8.58 -1.93
N ARG A 81 -3.65 9.80 -1.97
CA ARG A 81 -4.64 10.28 -2.96
C ARG A 81 -4.22 11.68 -3.41
N TYR A 82 -4.82 12.17 -4.48
CA TYR A 82 -4.62 13.57 -4.87
C TYR A 82 -5.16 14.53 -3.78
N ILE A 83 -4.26 15.07 -2.96
CA ILE A 83 -4.59 16.04 -1.91
C ILE A 83 -4.40 17.44 -2.49
N LYS A 84 -5.50 18.18 -2.62
CA LYS A 84 -5.48 19.57 -3.09
C LYS A 84 -5.41 20.58 -1.94
N CYS A 85 -6.41 20.59 -1.08
CA CYS A 85 -6.49 21.57 0.00
C CYS A 85 -5.71 21.19 1.27
N GLY A 86 -5.55 19.90 1.57
CA GLY A 86 -4.90 19.42 2.80
C GLY A 86 -5.64 19.70 4.11
N ILE A 87 -6.79 20.39 4.07
CA ILE A 87 -7.54 20.86 5.25
C ILE A 87 -9.01 20.39 5.25
N GLY A 88 -9.33 19.37 4.46
CA GLY A 88 -10.63 18.70 4.49
C GLY A 88 -11.77 19.36 3.69
N ILE A 89 -11.56 20.51 3.06
CA ILE A 89 -12.66 21.26 2.42
C ILE A 89 -13.01 20.82 0.99
N CYS A 90 -12.04 20.29 0.23
CA CYS A 90 -12.22 20.10 -1.22
C CYS A 90 -12.69 18.70 -1.64
N GLY A 91 -12.48 17.67 -0.80
CA GLY A 91 -12.87 16.29 -1.11
C GLY A 91 -12.05 15.58 -2.21
N SER A 92 -11.00 16.19 -2.76
CA SER A 92 -10.16 15.55 -3.80
C SER A 92 -9.53 14.23 -3.32
N CYS A 93 -9.19 14.16 -2.02
CA CYS A 93 -8.62 12.98 -1.38
C CYS A 93 -9.67 12.11 -0.67
N ALA A 94 -10.94 12.17 -1.08
CA ALA A 94 -12.00 11.43 -0.42
C ALA A 94 -11.94 9.92 -0.69
N LEU A 95 -12.29 9.14 0.32
CA LEU A 95 -12.56 7.72 0.29
C LEU A 95 -13.98 7.48 0.79
N ASN A 96 -14.97 7.69 -0.09
CA ASN A 96 -16.41 7.56 0.20
C ASN A 96 -16.84 7.93 1.66
N GLY A 97 -16.67 9.20 2.05
CA GLY A 97 -17.05 9.70 3.38
C GLY A 97 -15.84 10.00 4.29
N LEU A 98 -14.70 9.33 4.06
CA LEU A 98 -13.43 9.66 4.69
C LEU A 98 -12.60 10.60 3.79
N ARG A 99 -11.62 11.30 4.35
CA ARG A 99 -10.68 12.18 3.63
C ARG A 99 -9.26 11.85 4.09
N VAL A 100 -8.40 11.41 3.16
CA VAL A 100 -7.00 11.04 3.49
C VAL A 100 -6.26 12.15 4.25
N CYS A 101 -6.48 13.43 3.92
CA CYS A 101 -5.81 14.55 4.59
C CYS A 101 -6.29 14.87 6.02
N CYS A 102 -7.44 14.33 6.46
CA CYS A 102 -8.00 14.64 7.79
C CYS A 102 -8.20 13.38 8.63
N ASP A 103 -8.71 12.32 8.02
CA ASP A 103 -9.05 11.06 8.67
C ASP A 103 -7.93 10.02 8.52
N GLY A 104 -6.98 10.25 7.60
CA GLY A 104 -5.83 9.40 7.35
C GLY A 104 -4.49 10.03 7.77
N PRO A 105 -3.38 9.75 7.05
CA PRO A 105 -3.29 8.91 5.84
C PRO A 105 -3.24 7.41 6.13
N VAL A 106 -3.17 7.00 7.39
CA VAL A 106 -3.05 5.60 7.80
C VAL A 106 -4.43 5.04 8.13
N PHE A 107 -4.83 3.99 7.41
CA PHE A 107 -6.13 3.34 7.56
C PHE A 107 -5.95 1.85 7.86
N THR A 108 -6.85 1.27 8.64
CA THR A 108 -6.91 -0.16 8.93
C THR A 108 -7.75 -0.93 7.91
N MET A 109 -7.76 -2.27 8.00
CA MET A 109 -8.66 -3.11 7.21
C MET A 109 -10.13 -2.68 7.35
N SER A 110 -10.58 -2.38 8.58
CA SER A 110 -11.97 -1.97 8.84
C SER A 110 -12.29 -0.58 8.32
N ASP A 111 -11.35 0.36 8.38
CA ASP A 111 -11.58 1.73 7.88
C ASP A 111 -11.80 1.76 6.37
N LEU A 112 -11.15 0.85 5.64
CA LEU A 112 -11.25 0.76 4.18
C LEU A 112 -12.46 -0.05 3.70
N GLU A 113 -13.13 -0.79 4.59
CA GLU A 113 -14.28 -1.60 4.22
C GLU A 113 -15.47 -0.72 3.78
N GLY A 114 -16.03 -1.01 2.60
CA GLY A 114 -17.14 -0.23 2.03
C GLY A 114 -16.74 1.13 1.44
N THR A 115 -15.45 1.46 1.43
CA THR A 115 -14.92 2.66 0.74
C THR A 115 -14.71 2.40 -0.76
N ASP A 116 -14.31 3.43 -1.51
CA ASP A 116 -13.88 3.32 -2.91
C ASP A 116 -12.38 2.98 -3.08
N PHE A 117 -11.72 2.56 -1.99
CA PHE A 117 -10.34 2.08 -2.00
C PHE A 117 -10.13 0.93 -3.01
N GLY A 118 -9.13 1.10 -3.87
CA GLY A 118 -8.77 0.16 -4.93
C GLY A 118 -9.75 0.11 -6.10
N GLN A 119 -10.79 0.97 -6.14
CA GLN A 119 -11.78 1.01 -7.21
C GLN A 119 -11.45 2.08 -8.26
N TYR A 120 -11.19 3.30 -7.82
CA TYR A 120 -10.78 4.43 -8.66
C TYR A 120 -10.04 5.47 -7.81
N THR A 121 -9.25 6.33 -8.43
CA THR A 121 -8.72 7.55 -7.80
C THR A 121 -9.29 8.79 -8.48
N ARG A 122 -8.97 9.98 -7.96
CA ARG A 122 -9.31 11.26 -8.59
C ARG A 122 -8.05 11.94 -9.10
N ASP A 123 -8.11 12.43 -10.33
CA ASP A 123 -7.05 13.27 -10.91
C ASP A 123 -7.11 14.72 -10.39
N GLU A 124 -6.22 15.57 -10.87
CA GLU A 124 -6.13 16.99 -10.49
C GLU A 124 -7.40 17.81 -10.78
N SER A 125 -8.21 17.37 -11.74
CA SER A 125 -9.49 17.97 -12.09
C SER A 125 -10.67 17.39 -11.30
N GLY A 126 -10.42 16.34 -10.50
CA GLY A 126 -11.43 15.63 -9.71
C GLY A 126 -12.14 14.51 -10.47
N ARG A 127 -11.76 14.22 -11.72
CA ARG A 127 -12.35 13.12 -12.50
C ARG A 127 -11.93 11.79 -11.90
N ARG A 128 -12.85 10.81 -11.92
CA ARG A 128 -12.53 9.45 -11.53
C ARG A 128 -11.66 8.81 -12.61
N VAL A 129 -10.52 8.27 -12.21
CA VAL A 129 -9.60 7.54 -13.10
C VAL A 129 -9.25 6.19 -12.48
N PRO A 130 -8.87 5.18 -13.30
CA PRO A 130 -8.41 3.89 -12.78
C PRO A 130 -7.22 4.03 -11.82
N ILE A 131 -7.07 3.04 -10.94
CA ILE A 131 -5.90 2.87 -10.07
C ILE A 131 -4.73 2.31 -10.87
#